data_AF-A0A1J9PVD9-F1
#
_entry.id   AF-A0A1J9PVD9-F1
#
_cell.length_a   1.000
_cell.length_b   1.000
_cell.length_c   1.000
_cell.angle_alpha   90.00
_cell.angle_beta   90.00
_cell.angle_gamma   90.00
#
_symmetry.space_group_name_H-M   'P 1'
#
loop_
_entity.id
_entity.type
_entity.pdbx_description
1 polymer ?
#
loop_
_entity_poly.entity_id
_entity_poly.type
_entity_poly.pdbx_seq_one_letter_code
_entity_poly.pdbx_strand_id
1 'polypeptide(L)'
;MLFTLKLMRVLADLFHLKCPQDQSSVSDILLNLVTVSNGFVHVADDKIVRSYDEDGTVLDYVRLSDDQLEEVLRQYPDSFREHLYAIWDGINSLEVDEEQIWNPPPHLLPPDLTGDPDSGICELRAREVLKVQYLCRHLKCDNNAYCRANYCHSCIRFDGATGVCENW
;
A
#
# COMPACT_ATOMS: atom_id res chain seq x y z
N MET A 1 -7.34 -22.89 -59.68
CA MET A 1 -7.32 -21.66 -58.86
C MET A 1 -7.12 -22.08 -57.39
N LEU A 2 -5.87 -22.14 -56.93
CA LEU A 2 -5.50 -22.41 -55.54
C LEU A 2 -4.63 -21.23 -55.08
N PHE A 3 -5.25 -20.10 -54.79
CA PHE A 3 -4.54 -18.92 -54.28
C PHE A 3 -5.45 -18.14 -53.33
N THR A 4 -5.93 -18.77 -52.26
CA THR A 4 -6.63 -18.03 -51.18
C THR A 4 -6.37 -18.55 -49.76
N LEU A 5 -5.82 -19.76 -49.56
CA LEU A 5 -5.64 -20.29 -48.18
C LEU A 5 -4.31 -19.97 -47.50
N LYS A 6 -3.32 -19.38 -48.18
CA LYS A 6 -2.01 -19.10 -47.56
C LYS A 6 -1.91 -17.74 -46.87
N LEU A 7 -2.90 -16.85 -47.06
CA LEU A 7 -2.89 -15.50 -46.46
C LEU A 7 -3.61 -15.42 -45.10
N MET A 8 -4.40 -16.42 -44.71
CA MET A 8 -5.08 -16.42 -43.40
C MET A 8 -4.20 -16.96 -42.25
N ARG A 9 -3.01 -17.53 -42.53
CA ARG A 9 -2.11 -18.00 -41.47
C ARG A 9 -1.14 -16.95 -40.93
N VAL A 10 -1.05 -15.77 -41.55
CA VAL A 10 -0.15 -14.70 -41.08
C VAL A 10 -0.86 -13.68 -40.19
N LEU A 11 -2.19 -13.74 -40.09
CA LEU A 11 -2.99 -12.83 -39.24
C LEU A 11 -3.32 -13.40 -37.85
N ALA A 12 -3.06 -14.69 -37.60
CA ALA A 12 -3.30 -15.31 -36.30
C ALA A 12 -2.18 -15.01 -35.27
N ASP A 13 -1.00 -14.62 -35.72
CA ASP A 13 0.13 -14.26 -34.84
C ASP A 13 0.19 -12.77 -34.49
N LEU A 14 -0.79 -11.96 -34.92
CA LEU A 14 -0.89 -10.54 -34.56
C LEU A 14 -1.82 -10.23 -33.37
N PHE A 15 -2.44 -11.25 -32.76
CA PHE A 15 -3.33 -11.13 -31.59
C PHE A 15 -2.72 -11.75 -30.32
N HIS A 16 -1.42 -11.54 -30.11
CA HIS A 16 -0.81 -11.64 -28.78
C HIS A 16 -0.20 -10.29 -28.34
N LEU A 17 -0.89 -9.19 -28.69
CA LEU A 17 -0.84 -8.01 -27.85
C LEU A 17 -1.62 -8.35 -26.57
N LYS A 18 -0.89 -8.86 -25.57
CA LYS A 18 -1.34 -8.78 -24.18
C LYS A 18 -1.82 -7.34 -23.97
N CYS A 19 -3.09 -7.15 -23.59
CA CYS A 19 -3.52 -5.87 -23.07
C CYS A 19 -2.49 -5.45 -22.00
N PRO A 20 -2.01 -4.19 -21.98
CA PRO A 20 -1.31 -3.69 -20.81
C PRO A 20 -2.17 -4.08 -19.61
N GLN A 21 -1.59 -4.81 -18.65
CA GLN A 21 -2.22 -4.92 -17.35
C GLN A 21 -2.52 -3.49 -16.95
N ASP A 22 -3.79 -3.21 -16.70
CA ASP A 22 -4.28 -1.91 -16.28
C ASP A 22 -3.28 -1.38 -15.25
N GLN A 23 -2.59 -0.29 -15.54
CA GLN A 23 -1.84 0.42 -14.50
C GLN A 23 -2.92 1.09 -13.64
N SER A 24 -3.69 0.28 -12.91
CA SER A 24 -4.47 0.75 -11.79
C SER A 24 -3.48 1.53 -10.95
N SER A 25 -3.78 2.80 -10.71
CA SER A 25 -2.89 3.63 -9.91
C SER A 25 -2.67 2.95 -8.57
N VAL A 26 -1.52 3.17 -7.92
CA VAL A 26 -1.28 2.54 -6.61
C VAL A 26 -2.39 2.90 -5.63
N SER A 27 -2.94 4.12 -5.74
CA SER A 27 -4.16 4.54 -5.08
C SER A 27 -5.33 3.57 -5.32
N ASP A 28 -5.67 3.25 -6.57
CA ASP A 28 -6.78 2.35 -6.89
C ASP A 28 -6.57 0.94 -6.29
N ILE A 29 -5.33 0.44 -6.33
CA ILE A 29 -4.99 -0.87 -5.73
C ILE A 29 -5.26 -0.84 -4.22
N LEU A 30 -4.78 0.20 -3.54
CA LEU A 30 -4.91 0.34 -2.09
C LEU A 30 -6.36 0.63 -1.65
N LEU A 31 -7.13 1.36 -2.47
CA LEU A 31 -8.55 1.64 -2.23
C LEU A 31 -9.44 0.40 -2.36
N ASN A 32 -8.97 -0.62 -3.10
CA ASN A 32 -9.73 -1.86 -3.31
C ASN A 32 -9.49 -2.92 -2.23
N LEU A 33 -8.55 -2.69 -1.29
CA LEU A 33 -8.35 -3.59 -0.16
C LEU A 33 -9.60 -3.63 0.72
N VAL A 34 -10.00 -4.83 1.16
CA VAL A 34 -11.05 -4.97 2.17
C VAL A 34 -10.56 -4.35 3.48
N THR A 35 -11.29 -3.36 3.99
CA THR A 35 -10.98 -2.65 5.24
C THR A 35 -12.20 -2.50 6.13
N VAL A 36 -11.96 -2.38 7.44
CA VAL A 36 -12.97 -2.06 8.45
C VAL A 36 -12.65 -0.73 9.13
N SER A 37 -13.66 -0.08 9.73
CA SER A 37 -13.52 1.25 10.32
C SER A 37 -12.52 1.29 11.47
N ASN A 38 -12.51 0.28 12.33
CA ASN A 38 -11.58 0.13 13.45
C ASN A 38 -10.23 -0.49 13.06
N GLY A 39 -10.06 -0.85 11.78
CA GLY A 39 -8.84 -1.43 11.24
C GLY A 39 -7.87 -0.40 10.67
N PHE A 40 -6.79 -0.89 10.08
CA PHE A 40 -5.75 -0.07 9.41
C PHE A 40 -5.09 -0.87 8.27
N VAL A 41 -4.25 -0.20 7.48
CA VAL A 41 -3.41 -0.83 6.46
C VAL A 41 -1.95 -0.70 6.89
N HIS A 42 -1.15 -1.73 6.66
CA HIS A 42 0.26 -1.76 7.02
C HIS A 42 1.11 -2.27 5.86
N VAL A 43 2.17 -1.53 5.55
CA VAL A 43 3.23 -1.93 4.62
C VAL A 43 4.39 -2.43 5.46
N ALA A 44 4.55 -3.75 5.53
CA ALA A 44 5.56 -4.37 6.37
C ALA A 44 6.92 -4.50 5.66
N ASP A 45 7.94 -4.90 6.41
CA ASP A 45 9.33 -5.03 5.94
C ASP A 45 9.50 -6.11 4.86
N ASP A 46 8.54 -7.04 4.77
CA ASP A 46 8.48 -8.05 3.72
C ASP A 46 7.86 -7.54 2.41
N LYS A 47 7.63 -6.22 2.31
CA LYS A 47 7.08 -5.51 1.15
C LYS A 47 5.67 -5.93 0.76
N ILE A 48 4.92 -6.49 1.73
CA ILE A 48 3.51 -6.85 1.56
C ILE A 48 2.66 -5.81 2.29
N VAL A 49 1.65 -5.33 1.57
CA VAL A 49 0.62 -4.48 2.15
C VAL A 49 -0.50 -5.37 2.66
N ARG A 50 -0.85 -5.23 3.93
CA ARG A 50 -1.91 -5.98 4.59
C ARG A 50 -2.93 -5.01 5.18
N SER A 51 -4.21 -5.34 5.08
CA SER A 51 -5.24 -4.70 5.88
C SER A 51 -5.54 -5.55 7.11
N TYR A 52 -5.74 -4.87 8.24
CA TYR A 52 -5.98 -5.49 9.54
C TYR A 52 -7.31 -5.02 10.10
N ASP A 53 -7.97 -5.87 10.90
CA ASP A 53 -8.99 -5.42 11.86
C ASP A 53 -8.36 -4.89 13.16
N GLU A 54 -9.19 -4.53 14.13
CA GLU A 54 -8.76 -4.00 15.43
C GLU A 54 -8.04 -5.05 16.29
N ASP A 55 -8.31 -6.33 16.07
CA ASP A 55 -7.69 -7.45 16.81
C ASP A 55 -6.35 -7.87 16.19
N GLY A 56 -5.94 -7.26 15.08
CA GLY A 56 -4.71 -7.59 14.36
C GLY A 56 -4.86 -8.80 13.43
N THR A 57 -6.09 -9.20 13.07
CA THR A 57 -6.34 -10.22 12.05
C THR A 57 -6.17 -9.62 10.66
N VAL A 58 -5.42 -10.29 9.78
CA VAL A 58 -5.29 -9.88 8.38
C VAL A 58 -6.61 -10.13 7.64
N LEU A 59 -7.17 -9.09 7.01
CA LEU A 59 -8.43 -9.15 6.25
C LEU A 59 -8.19 -9.28 4.74
N ASP A 60 -7.15 -8.64 4.23
CA ASP A 60 -6.79 -8.62 2.82
C ASP A 60 -5.31 -8.26 2.64
N TYR A 61 -4.76 -8.50 1.44
CA TYR A 61 -3.38 -8.15 1.14
C TYR A 61 -3.16 -7.83 -0.34
N VAL A 62 -2.08 -7.09 -0.61
CA VAL A 62 -1.55 -6.92 -1.96
C VAL A 62 -0.02 -6.91 -1.97
N ARG A 63 0.54 -7.48 -3.04
CA ARG A 63 1.96 -7.41 -3.35
C ARG A 63 2.17 -6.27 -4.34
N LEU A 64 2.70 -5.16 -3.86
CA LEU A 64 3.10 -4.06 -4.74
C LEU A 64 4.45 -4.39 -5.38
N SER A 65 4.64 -3.99 -6.64
CA SER A 65 5.96 -4.02 -7.27
C SER A 65 6.88 -2.95 -6.67
N ASP A 66 8.19 -3.08 -6.92
CA ASP A 66 9.17 -2.08 -6.46
C ASP A 66 8.87 -0.68 -7.00
N ASP A 67 8.45 -0.59 -8.26
CA ASP A 67 8.03 0.67 -8.87
C ASP A 67 6.79 1.27 -8.17
N GLN A 68 5.83 0.43 -7.78
CA GLN A 68 4.62 0.85 -7.07
C GLN A 68 4.94 1.27 -5.64
N LEU A 69 5.84 0.56 -4.95
CA LEU A 69 6.33 0.94 -3.62
C LEU A 69 7.09 2.27 -3.68
N GLU A 70 7.93 2.48 -4.68
CA GLU A 70 8.58 3.77 -4.93
C GLU A 70 7.54 4.87 -5.15
N GLU A 71 6.49 4.62 -5.94
CA GLU A 71 5.41 5.60 -6.17
C GLU A 71 4.71 6.00 -4.87
N VAL A 72 4.47 5.05 -3.94
CA VAL A 72 3.96 5.36 -2.59
C VAL A 72 4.94 6.25 -1.84
N LEU A 73 6.22 5.89 -1.82
CA LEU A 73 7.24 6.58 -1.03
C LEU A 73 7.64 7.96 -1.58
N ARG A 74 7.44 8.25 -2.86
CA ARG A 74 7.69 9.58 -3.46
C ARG A 74 6.90 10.70 -2.77
N GLN A 75 5.85 10.36 -2.05
CA GLN A 75 4.98 11.32 -1.35
C GLN A 75 5.46 11.65 0.07
N TYR A 76 6.51 10.98 0.55
CA TYR A 76 7.07 11.11 1.89
C TYR A 76 8.44 11.84 1.87
N PRO A 77 8.89 12.40 3.02
CA PRO A 77 10.21 13.03 3.12
C PRO A 77 11.35 12.06 2.78
N ASP A 78 12.43 12.59 2.21
CA ASP A 78 13.57 11.79 1.73
C ASP A 78 14.15 10.86 2.81
N SER A 79 14.32 11.37 4.05
CA SER A 79 14.82 10.57 5.18
C SER A 79 13.95 9.36 5.51
N PHE A 80 12.63 9.47 5.34
CA PHE A 80 11.70 8.36 5.57
C PHE A 80 11.78 7.34 4.45
N ARG A 81 11.89 7.82 3.21
CA ARG A 81 12.07 6.97 2.03
C ARG A 81 13.39 6.21 2.07
N GLU A 82 14.48 6.86 2.46
CA GLU A 82 15.81 6.24 2.61
C GLU A 82 15.79 5.12 3.66
N HIS A 83 15.13 5.34 4.80
CA HIS A 83 14.94 4.32 5.84
C HIS A 83 14.25 3.07 5.29
N LEU A 84 13.10 3.24 4.63
CA LEU A 84 12.33 2.12 4.09
C LEU A 84 13.06 1.41 2.95
N TYR A 85 13.81 2.13 2.10
CA TYR A 85 14.65 1.47 1.11
C TYR A 85 15.76 0.63 1.72
N ALA A 86 16.37 1.07 2.83
CA ALA A 86 17.38 0.28 3.52
C ALA A 86 16.80 -1.02 4.10
N ILE A 87 15.56 -0.99 4.60
CA ILE A 87 14.85 -2.17 5.10
C ILE A 87 14.47 -3.13 3.96
N TRP A 88 13.98 -2.58 2.85
CA TRP A 88 13.48 -3.35 1.72
C TRP A 88 14.58 -3.85 0.78
N ASP A 89 15.83 -3.45 0.98
CA ASP A 89 16.96 -3.87 0.15
C ASP A 89 17.14 -5.40 0.19
N GLY A 90 17.22 -6.00 -0.99
CA GLY A 90 17.33 -7.46 -1.14
C GLY A 90 16.07 -8.25 -0.77
N ILE A 91 14.97 -7.60 -0.37
CA ILE A 91 13.70 -8.29 -0.06
C ILE A 91 12.90 -8.54 -1.32
N ASN A 92 12.67 -9.82 -1.61
CA ASN A 92 11.80 -10.28 -2.70
C ASN A 92 10.45 -10.72 -2.13
N SER A 93 9.42 -9.87 -2.25
CA SER A 93 8.09 -10.20 -1.73
C SER A 93 7.55 -11.49 -2.33
N LEU A 94 7.88 -11.85 -3.57
CA LEU A 94 7.40 -13.07 -4.24
C LEU A 94 7.83 -14.37 -3.56
N GLU A 95 8.87 -14.33 -2.72
CA GLU A 95 9.35 -15.48 -1.94
C GLU A 95 8.60 -15.68 -0.63
N VAL A 96 7.79 -14.70 -0.21
CA VAL A 96 6.92 -14.81 0.97
C VAL A 96 5.76 -15.74 0.64
N ASP A 97 5.64 -16.82 1.40
CA ASP A 97 4.53 -17.76 1.25
C ASP A 97 3.20 -17.20 1.77
N GLU A 98 2.10 -17.84 1.37
CA GLU A 98 0.75 -17.39 1.72
C GLU A 98 0.44 -17.55 3.22
N GLU A 99 1.05 -18.52 3.91
CA GLU A 99 0.82 -18.72 5.34
C GLU A 99 1.37 -17.55 6.15
N GLN A 100 2.57 -17.07 5.82
CA GLN A 100 3.18 -15.87 6.40
C GLN A 100 2.38 -14.60 6.05
N ILE A 101 1.70 -14.55 4.91
CA ILE A 101 0.87 -13.39 4.55
C ILE A 101 -0.28 -13.22 5.51
N TRP A 102 -1.02 -14.30 5.73
CA TRP A 102 -2.19 -14.29 6.60
C TRP A 102 -1.82 -14.36 8.10
N ASN A 103 -0.65 -14.92 8.42
CA ASN A 103 -0.14 -15.07 9.78
C ASN A 103 1.30 -14.52 9.90
N PRO A 104 1.48 -13.20 9.81
CA PRO A 104 2.80 -12.61 9.82
C PRO A 104 3.54 -12.88 11.14
N PRO A 105 4.83 -13.26 11.11
CA PRO A 105 5.64 -13.42 12.31
C PRO A 105 5.75 -12.11 13.09
N PRO A 106 6.03 -12.17 14.40
CA PRO A 106 5.98 -11.00 15.28
C PRO A 106 6.80 -9.78 14.84
N HIS A 107 7.93 -10.00 14.15
CA HIS A 107 8.78 -8.90 13.68
C HIS A 107 8.20 -8.14 12.49
N LEU A 108 7.15 -8.65 11.84
CA LEU A 108 6.41 -7.99 10.76
C LEU A 108 5.11 -7.36 11.26
N LEU A 109 4.81 -7.45 12.56
CA LEU A 109 3.62 -6.84 13.13
C LEU A 109 3.88 -5.37 13.49
N PRO A 110 2.87 -4.49 13.36
CA PRO A 110 2.93 -3.14 13.90
C PRO A 110 3.29 -3.10 15.41
N PRO A 111 3.95 -2.03 15.90
CA PRO A 111 4.43 -1.94 17.27
C PRO A 111 3.31 -2.04 18.31
N ASP A 112 2.15 -1.44 18.05
CA ASP A 112 1.03 -1.45 19.01
C ASP A 112 0.44 -2.85 19.22
N LEU A 113 0.62 -3.78 18.25
CA LEU A 113 0.26 -5.19 18.40
C LEU A 113 1.33 -6.00 19.17
N THR A 114 2.50 -5.40 19.41
CA THR A 114 3.60 -5.96 20.23
C THR A 114 3.82 -5.20 21.55
N GLY A 115 3.17 -4.04 21.72
CA GLY A 115 3.00 -3.28 22.95
C GLY A 115 4.02 -2.16 23.18
N ASP A 116 3.82 -0.98 22.57
CA ASP A 116 4.14 0.34 23.19
C ASP A 116 3.54 1.52 22.38
N PRO A 117 2.73 2.43 22.97
CA PRO A 117 2.24 3.62 22.28
C PRO A 117 3.07 4.87 22.61
N ASP A 118 3.68 5.50 21.61
CA ASP A 118 4.24 6.86 21.75
C ASP A 118 3.30 7.90 21.13
N SER A 119 3.03 8.97 21.88
CA SER A 119 1.98 9.96 21.58
C SER A 119 2.58 11.35 21.39
N GLY A 120 2.51 11.86 20.16
CA GLY A 120 2.89 13.22 19.83
C GLY A 120 2.05 13.78 18.70
N ILE A 121 1.23 14.79 19.00
CA ILE A 121 0.45 15.55 18.01
C ILE A 121 1.21 16.84 17.69
N CYS A 122 1.47 17.10 16.40
CA CYS A 122 1.95 18.41 15.92
C CYS A 122 0.78 19.23 15.34
N GLU A 123 0.60 20.44 15.83
CA GLU A 123 -0.46 21.38 15.44
C GLU A 123 -0.11 22.11 14.13
N LEU A 124 -0.92 21.96 13.08
CA LEU A 124 -0.69 22.59 11.78
C LEU A 124 -1.25 24.03 11.69
N ARG A 125 -0.49 24.94 11.06
CA ARG A 125 -0.93 26.32 10.78
C ARG A 125 -1.74 26.40 9.47
N ALA A 126 -2.90 27.05 9.54
CA ALA A 126 -3.96 27.12 8.53
C ALA A 126 -3.63 27.74 7.15
N ARG A 127 -2.36 27.92 6.77
CA ARG A 127 -1.98 28.54 5.47
C ARG A 127 -1.37 27.59 4.44
N GLU A 128 -1.19 26.32 4.75
CA GLU A 128 -0.59 25.33 3.82
C GLU A 128 -1.60 24.38 3.16
N VAL A 129 -2.90 24.64 3.33
CA VAL A 129 -3.98 23.75 2.87
C VAL A 129 -4.34 24.02 1.39
N LEU A 130 -3.47 23.62 0.45
CA LEU A 130 -3.80 23.67 -0.99
C LEU A 130 -3.91 22.31 -1.67
N LYS A 131 -3.78 21.20 -0.92
CA LYS A 131 -4.10 19.84 -1.39
C LYS A 131 -4.59 18.99 -0.21
N VAL A 132 -5.82 18.45 -0.29
CA VAL A 132 -6.43 17.59 0.75
C VAL A 132 -5.51 16.43 1.13
N GLN A 133 -4.80 15.87 0.14
CA GLN A 133 -3.83 14.81 0.36
C GLN A 133 -2.69 15.20 1.32
N TYR A 134 -2.20 16.44 1.25
CA TYR A 134 -1.18 16.92 2.19
C TYR A 134 -1.75 17.10 3.59
N LEU A 135 -3.01 17.50 3.73
CA LEU A 135 -3.65 17.60 5.04
C LEU A 135 -3.71 16.24 5.73
N CYS A 136 -4.12 15.20 5.00
CA CYS A 136 -4.25 13.86 5.53
C CYS A 136 -2.94 13.30 6.07
N ARG A 137 -1.84 13.46 5.36
CA ARG A 137 -0.52 12.93 5.78
C ARG A 137 0.04 13.54 7.06
N HIS A 138 -0.48 14.67 7.52
CA HIS A 138 -0.08 15.27 8.80
C HIS A 138 -0.94 14.79 9.97
N LEU A 139 -2.03 14.07 9.70
CA LEU A 139 -2.88 13.49 10.71
C LEU A 139 -2.35 12.12 11.07
N LYS A 140 -1.88 11.98 12.31
CA LYS A 140 -1.56 10.68 12.89
C LYS A 140 -2.84 9.92 13.19
N CYS A 141 -2.82 8.60 13.05
CA CYS A 141 -4.00 7.77 13.20
C CYS A 141 -3.66 6.41 13.77
N ASP A 142 -4.66 5.85 14.45
CA ASP A 142 -4.62 4.46 14.91
C ASP A 142 -5.49 3.57 14.02
N ASN A 143 -6.55 4.12 13.42
CA ASN A 143 -7.51 3.37 12.61
C ASN A 143 -8.16 4.22 11.50
N ASN A 144 -8.83 3.54 10.57
CA ASN A 144 -9.51 4.13 9.44
C ASN A 144 -10.64 5.11 9.85
N ALA A 145 -11.31 4.86 10.97
CA ALA A 145 -12.40 5.70 11.46
C ALA A 145 -11.92 7.13 11.79
N TYR A 146 -10.75 7.25 12.42
CA TYR A 146 -10.14 8.56 12.68
C TYR A 146 -9.88 9.33 11.38
N CYS A 147 -9.34 8.65 10.36
CA CYS A 147 -9.06 9.28 9.07
C CYS A 147 -10.33 9.70 8.34
N ARG A 148 -11.36 8.83 8.32
CA ARG A 148 -12.67 9.13 7.71
C ARG A 148 -13.36 10.31 8.40
N ALA A 149 -13.24 10.43 9.72
CA ALA A 149 -13.76 11.57 10.47
C ALA A 149 -13.07 12.90 10.10
N ASN A 150 -11.85 12.84 9.57
CA ASN A 150 -11.07 13.99 9.10
C ASN A 150 -11.05 14.14 7.58
N TYR A 151 -12.02 13.54 6.87
CA TYR A 151 -12.16 13.60 5.42
C TYR A 151 -10.98 12.99 4.64
N CYS A 152 -10.28 12.04 5.26
CA CYS A 152 -9.29 11.15 4.64
C CYS A 152 -9.88 9.75 4.48
N HIS A 153 -9.18 8.82 3.83
CA HIS A 153 -9.72 7.50 3.53
C HIS A 153 -9.27 6.41 4.52
N SER A 154 -7.95 6.23 4.67
CA SER A 154 -7.36 5.10 5.40
C SER A 154 -6.23 5.54 6.32
N CYS A 155 -6.03 4.77 7.38
CA CYS A 155 -4.86 4.85 8.24
C CYS A 155 -3.79 3.88 7.76
N ILE A 156 -2.62 4.40 7.42
CA ILE A 156 -1.52 3.62 6.81
C ILE A 156 -0.32 3.64 7.74
N ARG A 157 0.22 2.45 8.01
CA ARG A 157 1.41 2.23 8.81
C ARG A 157 2.52 1.69 7.91
N PHE A 158 3.75 2.08 8.14
CA PHE A 158 4.92 1.52 7.45
C PHE A 158 5.88 1.01 8.52
N ASP A 159 6.44 -0.18 8.34
CA ASP A 159 7.42 -0.75 9.28
C ASP A 159 6.84 -0.66 10.72
N GLY A 160 7.64 -0.27 11.71
CA GLY A 160 7.26 0.01 13.09
C GLY A 160 6.81 1.44 13.36
N ALA A 161 6.30 2.19 12.38
CA ALA A 161 5.92 3.60 12.56
C ALA A 161 4.44 3.80 12.91
N THR A 162 4.15 4.89 13.64
CA THR A 162 2.79 5.39 13.87
C THR A 162 2.07 5.67 12.56
N GLY A 163 0.79 5.31 12.49
CA GLY A 163 -0.04 5.50 11.32
C GLY A 163 -0.20 6.95 10.89
N VAL A 164 -0.35 7.17 9.58
CA VAL A 164 -0.71 8.46 8.98
C VAL A 164 -1.97 8.29 8.14
N CYS A 165 -2.82 9.32 8.14
CA CYS A 165 -3.99 9.31 7.28
C CYS A 165 -3.60 9.55 5.83
N GLU A 166 -4.24 8.81 4.93
CA GLU A 166 -4.07 8.98 3.49
C GLU A 166 -5.42 9.13 2.80
N ASN A 167 -5.40 9.85 1.68
CA ASN A 167 -6.60 10.21 0.91
C ASN A 167 -6.39 9.93 -0.57
N TRP A 168 -5.99 8.70 -0.86
CA TRP A 168 -5.87 8.19 -2.22
C TRP A 168 -7.15 8.42 -3.02
#